data_AF-A0A336NC55-F1
#
_entry.id   AF-A0A336NC55-F1
#
_cell.length_a   1.000
_cell.length_b   1.000
_cell.length_c   1.000
_cell.angle_alpha   90.00
_cell.angle_beta   90.00
_cell.angle_gamma   90.00
#
_symmetry.space_group_name_H-M   'P 1'
#
loop_
_entity.id
_entity.type
_entity.pdbx_description
1 polymer ?
#
loop_
_entity_poly.entity_id
_entity_poly.type
_entity_poly.pdbx_seq_one_letter_code
_entity_poly.pdbx_strand_id
1 'polypeptide(L)'
;MSNIVKDGVKEVYSYTDMKFVTLSYAVEDVRKEARQAAAIGLAVSNLSYDDTLGKISLSFGGGLWRSQSAFAIGAGYMSESGRVRSNISLTSAGGQWGIGTGLRAIVN
;
A
#
# COMPACT_ATOMS: atom_id res chain seq x y z
N MET A 1 -22.90 -35.10 35.17
CA MET A 1 -22.26 -33.78 35.47
C MET A 1 -20.81 -33.72 34.99
N SER A 2 -19.92 -34.64 35.41
CA SER A 2 -18.48 -34.65 35.08
C SER A 2 -18.13 -34.63 33.58
N ASN A 3 -18.83 -35.42 32.75
CA ASN A 3 -18.53 -35.52 31.32
C ASN A 3 -18.91 -34.25 30.53
N ILE A 4 -20.05 -33.62 30.84
CA ILE A 4 -20.52 -32.39 30.19
C ILE A 4 -19.53 -31.22 30.43
N VAL A 5 -18.98 -31.12 31.64
CA VAL A 5 -17.98 -30.10 31.97
C VAL A 5 -16.67 -30.36 31.23
N LYS A 6 -16.23 -31.62 31.12
CA LYS A 6 -15.01 -31.98 30.37
C LYS A 6 -15.16 -31.75 28.86
N ASP A 7 -16.32 -32.07 28.31
CA ASP A 7 -16.62 -31.88 26.88
C ASP A 7 -16.73 -30.39 26.54
N GLY A 8 -17.40 -29.60 27.38
CA GLY A 8 -17.48 -28.14 27.22
C GLY A 8 -16.10 -27.47 27.36
N VAL A 9 -15.25 -27.92 28.28
CA VAL A 9 -13.87 -27.41 28.41
C VAL A 9 -13.04 -27.76 27.15
N LYS A 10 -13.16 -28.98 26.63
CA LYS A 10 -12.45 -29.42 25.42
C LYS A 10 -12.91 -28.65 24.17
N GLU A 11 -14.19 -28.36 24.05
CA GLU A 11 -14.77 -27.56 22.98
C GLU A 11 -14.27 -26.11 23.02
N VAL A 12 -14.23 -25.49 24.22
CA VAL A 12 -13.69 -24.14 24.41
C VAL A 12 -12.19 -24.10 24.10
N TYR A 13 -11.41 -25.11 24.47
CA TYR A 13 -9.99 -25.18 24.10
C TYR A 13 -9.80 -25.27 22.58
N SER A 14 -10.54 -26.16 21.91
CA SER A 14 -10.46 -26.30 20.44
C SER A 14 -10.92 -25.04 19.71
N TYR A 15 -11.97 -24.38 20.21
CA TYR A 15 -12.46 -23.12 19.65
C TYR A 15 -11.43 -22.00 19.82
N THR A 16 -10.82 -21.90 21.00
CA THR A 16 -9.81 -20.88 21.31
C THR A 16 -8.55 -21.08 20.46
N ASP A 17 -8.09 -22.32 20.31
CA ASP A 17 -6.93 -22.66 19.47
C ASP A 17 -7.18 -22.30 18.00
N MET A 18 -8.34 -22.67 17.46
CA MET A 18 -8.76 -22.28 16.10
C MET A 18 -8.80 -20.76 15.92
N LYS A 19 -9.34 -20.02 16.89
CA LYS A 19 -9.37 -18.54 16.86
C LYS A 19 -7.97 -17.94 16.92
N PHE A 20 -7.08 -18.51 17.75
CA PHE A 20 -5.71 -18.04 17.87
C PHE A 20 -4.90 -18.27 16.60
N VAL A 21 -5.03 -19.45 15.97
CA VAL A 21 -4.41 -19.76 14.67
C VAL A 21 -4.92 -18.80 13.60
N THR A 22 -6.25 -18.60 13.53
CA THR A 22 -6.86 -17.67 12.57
C THR A 22 -6.34 -16.24 12.76
N LEU A 23 -6.27 -15.77 14.01
CA LEU A 23 -5.74 -14.44 14.31
C LEU A 23 -4.25 -14.33 13.94
N SER A 24 -3.46 -15.37 14.20
CA SER A 24 -2.04 -15.40 13.87
C SER A 24 -1.81 -15.22 12.36
N TYR A 25 -2.62 -15.88 11.53
CA TYR A 25 -2.62 -15.65 10.08
C TYR A 25 -3.02 -14.23 9.72
N ALA A 26 -4.09 -13.70 10.31
CA ALA A 26 -4.53 -12.33 10.03
C ALA A 26 -3.44 -11.29 10.39
N VAL A 27 -2.70 -11.51 11.48
CA VAL A 27 -1.58 -10.63 11.88
C VAL A 27 -0.42 -10.72 10.88
N GLU A 28 -0.14 -11.91 10.35
CA GLU A 28 0.88 -12.10 9.32
C GLU A 28 0.50 -11.40 8.01
N ASP A 29 -0.76 -11.49 7.60
CA ASP A 29 -1.29 -10.82 6.42
C ASP A 29 -1.21 -9.30 6.55
N VAL A 30 -1.66 -8.73 7.67
CA VAL A 30 -1.57 -7.28 7.92
C VAL A 30 -0.11 -6.81 7.91
N ARG A 31 0.82 -7.61 8.45
CA ARG A 31 2.26 -7.31 8.41
C ARG A 31 2.79 -7.34 6.97
N LYS A 32 2.30 -8.26 6.13
CA LYS A 32 2.68 -8.35 4.71
C LYS A 32 2.15 -7.13 3.94
N GLU A 33 0.89 -6.77 4.13
CA GLU A 33 0.28 -5.58 3.53
C GLU A 33 1.01 -4.30 3.95
N ALA A 34 1.36 -4.15 5.23
CA ALA A 34 2.12 -3.00 5.72
C ALA A 34 3.50 -2.89 5.04
N ARG A 35 4.18 -4.02 4.78
CA ARG A 35 5.47 -4.02 4.06
C ARG A 35 5.29 -3.67 2.58
N GLN A 36 4.21 -4.12 1.95
CA GLN A 36 3.86 -3.77 0.58
C GLN A 36 3.58 -2.27 0.45
N ALA A 37 2.81 -1.69 1.38
CA ALA A 37 2.56 -0.26 1.44
C ALA A 37 3.85 0.56 1.60
N ALA A 38 4.80 0.09 2.41
CA ALA A 38 6.11 0.73 2.52
C ALA A 38 6.91 0.66 1.21
N ALA A 39 6.91 -0.49 0.52
CA ALA A 39 7.53 -0.61 -0.80
C ALA A 39 6.85 0.32 -1.84
N ILE A 40 5.52 0.43 -1.81
CA ILE A 40 4.75 1.36 -2.65
C ILE A 40 5.18 2.80 -2.37
N GLY A 41 5.26 3.19 -1.09
CA GLY A 41 5.70 4.53 -0.71
C GLY A 41 7.07 4.88 -1.28
N LEU A 42 8.02 3.94 -1.21
CA LEU A 42 9.35 4.10 -1.81
C LEU A 42 9.30 4.16 -3.35
N ALA A 43 8.42 3.40 -3.99
CA ALA A 43 8.26 3.42 -5.45
C ALA A 43 7.68 4.76 -5.93
N VAL A 44 6.65 5.28 -5.25
CA VAL A 44 6.01 6.56 -5.57
C VAL A 44 6.93 7.74 -5.31
N SER A 45 7.70 7.72 -4.22
CA SER A 45 8.63 8.82 -3.92
C SER A 45 9.73 8.98 -4.97
N ASN A 46 10.02 7.92 -5.72
CA ASN A 46 10.99 7.93 -6.81
C ASN A 46 10.39 8.41 -8.15
N LEU A 47 9.09 8.70 -8.22
CA LEU A 47 8.48 9.26 -9.42
C LEU A 47 8.92 10.72 -9.60
N SER A 48 9.83 10.93 -10.56
CA SER A 48 10.27 12.25 -10.98
C SER A 48 9.42 12.74 -12.17
N TYR A 49 8.88 13.95 -12.06
CA TYR A 49 8.07 14.59 -13.09
C TYR A 49 8.84 15.77 -13.67
N ASP A 50 8.83 15.90 -14.99
CA ASP A 50 9.38 17.07 -15.68
C ASP A 50 8.49 18.30 -15.42
N ASP A 51 9.14 19.46 -15.25
CA ASP A 51 8.53 20.75 -14.92
C ASP A 51 8.29 21.63 -16.15
N THR A 52 8.49 21.08 -17.35
CA THR A 52 8.31 21.82 -18.60
C THR A 52 6.85 22.26 -18.77
N LEU A 53 6.66 23.56 -18.95
CA LEU A 53 5.35 24.21 -19.10
C LEU A 53 4.54 23.61 -20.25
N GLY A 54 3.27 23.31 -19.98
CA GLY A 54 2.33 22.82 -20.99
C GLY A 54 2.58 21.38 -21.46
N LYS A 55 3.53 20.65 -20.86
CA LYS A 55 3.83 19.27 -21.21
C LYS A 55 3.30 18.27 -20.20
N ILE A 56 2.97 17.08 -20.71
CA ILE A 56 2.71 15.90 -19.90
C ILE A 56 4.03 15.16 -19.72
N SER A 57 4.38 14.86 -18.49
CA SER A 57 5.54 14.04 -18.13
C SER A 57 5.10 12.65 -17.68
N LEU A 58 5.89 11.64 -18.02
CA LEU A 58 5.68 10.24 -17.62
C LEU A 58 6.85 9.80 -16.75
N SER A 59 6.55 9.03 -15.70
CA SER A 59 7.50 8.60 -14.71
C SER A 59 7.26 7.15 -14.29
N PHE A 60 8.33 6.45 -13.93
CA PHE A 60 8.30 5.06 -13.48
C PHE A 60 9.23 4.92 -12.28
N GLY A 61 8.80 4.18 -11.26
CA GLY A 61 9.49 4.04 -9.99
C GLY A 61 9.36 2.62 -9.46
N GLY A 62 10.39 2.16 -8.76
CA GLY A 62 10.41 0.88 -8.08
C GLY A 62 10.77 1.07 -6.62
N GLY A 63 10.24 0.18 -5.77
CA GLY A 63 10.51 0.18 -4.34
C GLY A 63 10.65 -1.24 -3.81
N LEU A 64 11.59 -1.44 -2.90
CA LEU A 64 11.81 -2.71 -2.23
C LEU A 64 11.87 -2.47 -0.71
N TRP A 65 11.06 -3.18 0.04
CA TRP A 65 11.06 -3.11 1.50
C TRP A 65 10.77 -4.48 2.12
N ARG A 66 11.69 -4.96 2.97
CA ARG A 66 11.56 -6.22 3.74
C ARG A 66 10.94 -7.37 2.90
N SER A 67 11.58 -7.71 1.78
CA SER A 67 11.18 -8.79 0.85
C SER A 67 9.84 -8.55 0.13
N GLN A 68 9.26 -7.35 0.21
CA GLN A 68 8.17 -6.91 -0.66
C GLN A 68 8.71 -5.95 -1.70
N SER A 69 8.30 -6.12 -2.95
CA SER A 69 8.58 -5.20 -4.05
C SER A 69 7.30 -4.49 -4.46
N ALA A 70 7.47 -3.27 -4.95
CA ALA A 70 6.40 -2.48 -5.53
C ALA A 70 6.91 -1.77 -6.78
N PHE A 71 5.98 -1.51 -7.69
CA PHE A 71 6.19 -0.73 -8.88
C PHE A 71 5.18 0.40 -8.94
N ALA A 72 5.62 1.56 -9.40
CA ALA A 72 4.81 2.76 -9.53
C ALA A 72 5.01 3.34 -10.92
N ILE A 73 3.92 3.84 -11.51
CA ILE A 73 3.93 4.63 -12.72
C ILE A 73 3.18 5.92 -12.44
N GLY A 74 3.58 7.01 -13.07
CA GLY A 74 2.91 8.28 -12.88
C GLY A 74 2.95 9.14 -14.11
N ALA A 75 1.95 10.00 -14.22
CA ALA A 75 1.92 11.09 -15.18
C ALA A 75 1.75 12.42 -14.44
N GLY A 76 2.48 13.44 -14.88
CA GLY A 76 2.41 14.79 -14.35
C GLY A 76 2.05 15.77 -15.45
N TYR A 77 1.31 16.83 -15.09
CA TYR A 77 1.04 17.96 -15.95
C TYR A 77 1.40 19.25 -15.23
N MET A 78 2.21 20.09 -15.88
CA MET A 78 2.51 21.44 -15.43
C MET A 78 1.68 22.43 -16.24
N SER A 79 0.91 23.29 -15.54
CA SER A 79 0.18 24.40 -16.15
C SER A 79 1.13 25.29 -16.95
N GLU A 80 0.65 25.87 -18.05
CA GLU A 80 1.40 26.86 -18.84
C GLU A 80 1.90 28.05 -18.02
N SER A 81 1.18 28.39 -16.94
CA SER A 81 1.59 29.43 -16.00
C SER A 81 2.76 29.05 -15.11
N GLY A 82 3.12 27.76 -15.03
CA GLY A 82 4.13 27.21 -14.11
C GLY A 82 3.73 27.24 -12.64
N ARG A 83 2.52 27.71 -12.33
CA ARG A 83 2.06 27.91 -10.94
C ARG A 83 1.39 26.69 -10.35
N VAL A 84 0.84 25.82 -11.19
CA VAL A 84 0.07 24.65 -10.77
C VAL A 84 0.63 23.41 -11.44
N ARG A 85 0.89 22.37 -10.66
CA ARG A 85 1.22 21.02 -11.13
C ARG A 85 0.21 20.03 -10.58
N SER A 86 -0.25 19.16 -11.45
CA SER A 86 -1.07 18.01 -11.10
C SER A 86 -0.30 16.75 -11.43
N ASN A 87 -0.35 15.74 -10.58
CA ASN A 87 0.17 14.43 -10.88
C ASN A 87 -0.84 13.35 -10.49
N ILE A 88 -0.75 12.24 -11.21
CA ILE A 88 -1.47 11.01 -10.95
C ILE A 88 -0.47 9.87 -10.98
N SER A 89 -0.63 8.90 -10.10
CA SER A 89 0.20 7.72 -10.05
C SER A 89 -0.65 6.47 -9.82
N LEU A 90 -0.22 5.37 -10.44
CA LEU A 90 -0.72 4.03 -10.18
C LEU A 90 0.42 3.21 -9.61
N THR A 91 0.10 2.41 -8.61
CA THR A 91 1.08 1.60 -7.88
C THR A 91 0.58 0.18 -7.77
N SER A 92 1.49 -0.79 -7.84
CA SER A 92 1.16 -2.20 -7.65
C SER A 92 2.21 -2.88 -6.77
N ALA A 93 1.75 -3.67 -5.81
CA ALA A 93 2.59 -4.50 -4.94
C ALA A 93 1.86 -5.77 -4.55
N GLY A 94 2.52 -6.92 -4.71
CA GLY A 94 2.03 -8.20 -4.18
C GLY A 94 0.62 -8.61 -4.63
N GLY A 95 0.18 -8.19 -5.82
CA GLY A 95 -1.14 -8.50 -6.38
C GLY A 95 -2.22 -7.46 -6.10
N GLN A 96 -1.94 -6.45 -5.28
CA GLN A 96 -2.83 -5.32 -5.03
C GLN A 96 -2.36 -4.10 -5.83
N TRP A 97 -3.30 -3.23 -6.21
CA TRP A 97 -3.02 -1.97 -6.88
C TRP A 97 -3.66 -0.81 -6.13
N GLY A 98 -3.09 0.38 -6.30
CA GLY A 98 -3.54 1.62 -5.70
C GLY A 98 -3.33 2.80 -6.65
N ILE A 99 -4.04 3.89 -6.40
CA ILE A 99 -3.97 5.13 -7.17
C ILE A 99 -3.69 6.29 -6.22
N GLY A 100 -2.80 7.19 -6.62
CA GLY A 100 -2.51 8.45 -5.94
C GLY A 100 -2.70 9.64 -6.87
N THR A 101 -3.06 10.78 -6.32
CA THR A 101 -3.03 12.06 -7.03
C THR A 101 -2.42 13.13 -6.12
N GLY A 102 -1.73 14.08 -6.73
CA GLY A 102 -1.10 15.19 -6.02
C GLY A 102 -1.30 16.49 -6.78
N LEU A 103 -1.53 17.56 -6.02
CA LEU A 103 -1.63 18.92 -6.53
C LEU A 103 -0.60 19.78 -5.83
N ARG A 104 0.14 20.57 -6.60
CA ARG A 104 1.07 21.57 -6.10
C ARG A 104 0.69 22.91 -6.69
N ALA A 105 0.51 23.91 -5.84
CA ALA A 105 0.27 25.27 -6.25
C ALA A 105 1.28 26.21 -5.57
N ILE A 106 1.81 27.16 -6.33
CA ILE A 106 2.65 28.25 -5.82
C ILE A 106 1.76 29.48 -5.63
N VAL A 107 1.64 29.93 -4.38
CA VAL A 107 0.86 31.11 -3.97
C VAL A 107 1.86 32.20 -3.54
N ASN A 108 1.68 33.42 -4.06
CA ASN A 108 2.45 34.60 -3.70
C ASN A 108 1.64 35.52 -2.80
#